data_AF-A0A069QJA0-F1
#
_entry.id   AF-A0A069QJA0-F1
#
_cell.length_a   1.000
_cell.length_b   1.000
_cell.length_c   1.000
_cell.angle_alpha   90.00
_cell.angle_beta   90.00
_cell.angle_gamma   90.00
#
_symmetry.space_group_name_H-M   'P 1'
#
loop_
_entity.id
_entity.type
_entity.pdbx_description
1 polymer ?
#
loop_
_entity_poly.entity_id
_entity_poly.type
_entity_poly.pdbx_seq_one_letter_code
_entity_poly.pdbx_strand_id
1 'polypeptide(L)'
;MITEDKVTEIFCMADDFCKFFDAMTAKYTLKPIGKRKYQRSSTMSKAEVMLIMILFHDSGYRCFKHFYPEKVCKHLRHLFPKVVSYNRLVELEREVAIPLTLFIKKVLLGKCTGISFVDST
;
A
#
# COMPACT_ATOMS: atom_id res chain seq x y z
N MET A 1 11.62 14.06 -3.55
CA MET A 1 11.93 12.62 -3.45
C MET A 1 11.91 12.25 -1.98
N ILE A 2 11.01 11.34 -1.60
CA ILE A 2 11.01 10.70 -0.27
C ILE A 2 12.38 10.05 0.01
N THR A 3 12.94 10.26 1.21
CA THR A 3 14.19 9.64 1.68
C THR A 3 13.96 8.20 2.12
N GLU A 4 14.98 7.35 2.10
CA GLU A 4 14.86 5.94 2.54
C GLU A 4 14.40 5.82 4.01
N ASP A 5 14.85 6.72 4.89
CA ASP A 5 14.36 6.79 6.28
C ASP A 5 12.86 7.02 6.33
N LYS A 6 12.35 7.92 5.47
CA LYS A 6 10.92 8.21 5.40
C LYS A 6 10.12 7.07 4.76
N VAL A 7 10.70 6.35 3.79
CA VAL A 7 10.12 5.10 3.27
C VAL A 7 9.94 4.09 4.41
N THR A 8 10.98 3.92 5.23
CA THR A 8 10.97 2.97 6.35
C THR A 8 9.95 3.37 7.41
N GLU A 9 9.87 4.66 7.76
CA GLU A 9 8.88 5.17 8.70
C GLU A 9 7.44 4.90 8.22
N ILE A 10 7.15 5.21 6.94
CA ILE A 10 5.83 4.96 6.34
C ILE A 10 5.53 3.47 6.32
N PHE A 11 6.52 2.63 6.00
CA PHE A 11 6.36 1.18 6.02
C PHE A 11 5.98 0.66 7.41
N CYS A 12 6.69 1.07 8.46
CA CYS A 12 6.39 0.65 9.83
C CYS A 12 4.96 1.06 10.23
N MET A 13 4.55 2.29 9.93
CA MET A 13 3.19 2.76 10.18
C MET A 13 2.15 1.95 9.39
N ALA A 14 2.42 1.64 8.13
CA ALA A 14 1.52 0.87 7.28
C ALA A 14 1.40 -0.59 7.75
N ASP A 15 2.50 -1.22 8.17
CA ASP A 15 2.51 -2.60 8.67
C ASP A 15 1.68 -2.75 9.95
N ASP A 16 1.88 -1.85 10.92
CA ASP A 16 1.09 -1.86 12.15
C ASP A 16 -0.39 -1.55 11.89
N PHE A 17 -0.67 -0.61 10.98
CA PHE A 17 -2.03 -0.35 10.52
C PHE A 17 -2.66 -1.58 9.87
N CYS A 18 -1.96 -2.29 8.99
CA CYS A 18 -2.47 -3.49 8.34
C CYS A 18 -2.80 -4.60 9.34
N LYS A 19 -1.94 -4.83 10.34
CA LYS A 19 -2.21 -5.81 11.41
C LYS A 19 -3.49 -5.46 12.16
N PHE A 20 -3.65 -4.19 12.55
CA PHE A 20 -4.84 -3.70 13.23
C PHE A 20 -6.09 -3.80 12.35
N PHE A 21 -6.00 -3.36 11.11
CA PHE A 21 -7.08 -3.40 10.14
C PHE A 21 -7.55 -4.84 9.86
N ASP A 22 -6.62 -5.78 9.69
CA ASP A 22 -6.93 -7.18 9.45
C ASP A 22 -7.58 -7.85 10.65
N ALA A 23 -7.13 -7.54 11.88
CA ALA A 23 -7.76 -8.01 13.11
C ALA A 23 -9.21 -7.50 13.24
N MET A 24 -9.46 -6.21 12.96
CA MET A 24 -10.81 -5.64 12.96
C MET A 24 -11.67 -6.27 11.86
N THR A 25 -11.14 -6.39 10.65
CA THR A 25 -11.87 -6.96 9.50
C THR A 25 -12.25 -8.40 9.79
N ALA A 26 -11.37 -9.20 10.38
CA ALA A 26 -11.67 -10.57 10.76
C ALA A 26 -12.77 -10.67 11.84
N LYS A 27 -12.84 -9.70 12.75
CA LYS A 27 -13.81 -9.69 13.85
C LYS A 27 -15.20 -9.21 13.42
N TYR A 28 -15.26 -8.19 12.55
CA TYR A 28 -16.50 -7.47 12.24
C TYR A 28 -17.08 -7.78 10.85
N THR A 29 -16.34 -8.44 9.97
CA THR A 29 -16.86 -8.79 8.63
C THR A 29 -17.67 -10.09 8.69
N LEU A 30 -18.77 -10.12 7.95
CA LEU A 30 -19.56 -11.34 7.75
C LEU A 30 -18.69 -12.43 7.12
N LYS A 31 -18.82 -13.67 7.62
CA LYS A 31 -18.13 -14.80 7.02
C LYS A 31 -18.65 -15.02 5.59
N PRO A 32 -17.78 -15.22 4.59
CA PRO A 32 -18.21 -15.46 3.24
C PRO A 32 -19.03 -16.76 3.17
N ILE A 33 -20.23 -16.68 2.61
CA ILE A 33 -21.09 -17.84 2.37
C ILE A 33 -20.59 -18.54 1.09
N GLY A 34 -20.25 -19.82 1.19
CA GLY A 34 -20.00 -20.69 0.03
C GLY A 34 -18.69 -20.51 -0.74
N LYS A 35 -17.80 -19.58 -0.36
CA LYS A 35 -16.47 -19.45 -0.98
C LYS A 35 -15.38 -20.05 -0.10
N ARG A 36 -14.68 -21.07 -0.61
CA ARG A 36 -13.44 -21.57 0.01
C ARG A 36 -12.43 -20.43 0.07
N LYS A 37 -11.85 -20.22 1.25
CA LYS A 37 -10.79 -19.23 1.42
C LYS A 37 -9.59 -19.69 0.58
N TYR A 38 -9.09 -18.83 -0.31
CA TYR A 38 -7.85 -19.11 -1.01
C TYR A 38 -6.74 -19.26 0.04
N GLN A 39 -6.06 -20.40 0.02
CA GLN A 39 -5.25 -20.85 1.15
C GLN A 39 -3.79 -20.40 1.06
N ARG A 40 -3.37 -19.82 -0.08
CA ARG A 40 -2.01 -19.34 -0.28
C ARG A 40 -1.95 -17.83 -0.05
N SER A 41 -1.21 -17.42 0.97
CA SER A 41 -0.90 -16.01 1.17
C SER A 41 -0.06 -15.48 0.01
N SER A 42 -0.27 -14.21 -0.35
CA SER A 42 0.63 -13.49 -1.25
C SER A 42 2.05 -13.49 -0.68
N THR A 43 3.06 -13.49 -1.55
CA THR A 43 4.47 -13.30 -1.13
C THR A 43 4.76 -11.88 -0.70
N MET A 44 3.97 -10.92 -1.19
CA MET A 44 4.04 -9.50 -0.84
C MET A 44 2.89 -9.15 0.11
N SER A 45 3.23 -8.46 1.20
CA SER A 45 2.30 -8.02 2.24
C SER A 45 1.45 -6.82 1.79
N LYS A 46 0.32 -6.59 2.47
CA LYS A 46 -0.53 -5.41 2.21
C LYS A 46 0.23 -4.10 2.42
N ALA A 47 1.07 -4.03 3.44
CA ALA A 47 1.87 -2.85 3.74
C ALA A 47 2.90 -2.55 2.63
N GLU A 48 3.55 -3.57 2.06
CA GLU A 48 4.45 -3.40 0.92
C GLU A 48 3.68 -2.87 -0.31
N VAL A 49 2.51 -3.43 -0.62
CA VAL A 49 1.68 -2.95 -1.75
C VAL A 49 1.23 -1.51 -1.52
N MET A 50 0.77 -1.18 -0.31
CA MET A 50 0.40 0.19 0.08
C MET A 50 1.57 1.15 -0.09
N LEU A 51 2.76 0.77 0.36
CA LEU A 51 3.96 1.59 0.22
C LEU A 51 4.31 1.79 -1.26
N ILE A 52 4.23 0.76 -2.10
CA ILE A 52 4.46 0.87 -3.56
C ILE A 52 3.48 1.88 -4.18
N MET A 53 2.21 1.87 -3.78
CA MET A 53 1.22 2.83 -4.27
C MET A 53 1.55 4.27 -3.84
N ILE A 54 1.96 4.48 -2.59
CA ILE A 54 2.40 5.80 -2.11
C ILE A 54 3.61 6.30 -2.89
N LEU A 55 4.61 5.43 -3.08
CA LEU A 55 5.81 5.75 -3.85
C LEU A 55 5.50 6.04 -5.33
N PHE A 56 4.52 5.36 -5.91
CA PHE A 56 4.07 5.66 -7.28
C PHE A 56 3.59 7.10 -7.38
N HIS A 57 2.75 7.55 -6.45
CA HIS A 57 2.23 8.92 -6.43
C HIS A 57 3.32 9.98 -6.15
N ASP A 58 4.33 9.68 -5.33
CA ASP A 58 5.49 10.58 -5.12
C ASP A 58 6.46 10.62 -6.31
N SER A 59 6.50 9.54 -7.11
CA SER A 59 7.56 9.35 -8.12
C SER A 59 7.43 10.23 -9.37
N GLY A 60 6.26 10.81 -9.64
CA GLY A 60 5.97 11.55 -10.87
C GLY A 60 5.82 10.68 -12.13
N TYR A 61 5.85 9.34 -12.02
CA TYR A 61 5.54 8.46 -13.16
C TYR A 61 4.07 8.59 -13.54
N ARG A 62 3.79 8.78 -14.84
CA ARG A 62 2.40 8.88 -15.35
C ARG A 62 1.65 7.55 -15.33
N CYS A 63 2.36 6.43 -15.45
CA CYS A 63 1.75 5.11 -15.62
C CYS A 63 2.39 4.10 -14.69
N PHE A 64 1.55 3.41 -13.91
CA PHE A 64 1.98 2.36 -13.00
C PHE A 64 2.70 1.20 -13.72
N LYS A 65 2.27 0.90 -14.95
CA LYS A 65 2.89 -0.12 -15.82
C LYS A 65 4.36 0.14 -16.15
N HIS A 66 4.79 1.41 -16.13
CA HIS A 66 6.20 1.76 -16.28
C HIS A 66 6.89 1.86 -14.93
N PHE A 67 6.23 2.47 -13.94
CA PHE A 67 6.76 2.64 -12.60
C PHE A 67 7.17 1.31 -11.95
N TYR A 68 6.27 0.33 -11.92
CA TYR A 68 6.53 -0.89 -11.15
C TYR A 68 7.70 -1.71 -11.70
N PRO A 69 7.76 -2.08 -12.99
CA PRO A 69 8.88 -2.86 -13.52
C PRO A 69 10.20 -2.09 -13.51
N GLU A 70 10.19 -0.79 -13.86
CA GLU A 70 11.43 -0.03 -13.99
C GLU A 70 11.95 0.44 -12.63
N LYS A 71 11.09 1.01 -11.78
CA LYS A 71 11.53 1.57 -10.49
C LYS A 71 11.55 0.49 -9.41
N VAL A 72 10.43 -0.19 -9.16
CA VAL A 72 10.31 -1.10 -8.02
C VAL A 72 11.14 -2.36 -8.23
N CYS A 73 10.93 -3.07 -9.35
CA CYS A 73 11.57 -4.36 -9.59
C CYS A 73 13.08 -4.29 -9.86
N LYS A 74 13.59 -3.16 -10.41
CA LYS A 74 15.02 -3.00 -10.72
C LYS A 74 15.77 -2.18 -9.67
N HIS A 75 15.23 -1.02 -9.27
CA HIS A 75 15.96 -0.06 -8.45
C HIS A 75 15.64 -0.11 -6.96
N LEU A 76 14.47 -0.62 -6.57
CA LEU A 76 14.05 -0.71 -5.15
C LEU A 76 14.02 -2.15 -4.62
N ARG A 77 14.75 -3.06 -5.28
CA ARG A 77 14.73 -4.49 -4.94
C ARG A 77 15.31 -4.80 -3.57
N HIS A 78 16.19 -3.93 -3.05
CA HIS A 78 16.69 -4.04 -1.67
C HIS A 78 15.60 -3.77 -0.64
N LEU A 79 14.64 -2.91 -0.96
CA LEU A 79 13.47 -2.63 -0.11
C LEU A 79 12.35 -3.66 -0.33
N PHE A 80 12.21 -4.17 -1.56
CA PHE A 80 11.20 -5.16 -1.93
C PHE A 80 11.85 -6.43 -2.49
N PRO A 81 12.44 -7.30 -1.65
CA PRO A 81 13.18 -8.45 -2.13
C PRO A 81 12.30 -9.51 -2.81
N LYS A 82 11.01 -9.58 -2.49
CA LYS A 82 10.05 -10.59 -2.96
C LYS A 82 8.92 -10.00 -3.81
N VAL A 83 9.29 -9.22 -4.83
CA VAL A 83 8.34 -8.66 -5.80
C VAL A 83 7.50 -9.74 -6.51
N VAL A 84 6.26 -9.39 -6.84
CA VAL A 84 5.33 -10.22 -7.64
C VAL A 84 5.27 -9.76 -9.09
N SER A 85 4.63 -10.52 -9.98
CA SER A 85 4.40 -10.06 -11.36
C SER A 85 3.52 -8.81 -11.38
N TYR A 86 3.66 -7.98 -12.44
CA TYR A 86 2.85 -6.77 -12.60
C TYR A 86 1.34 -7.04 -12.49
N ASN A 87 0.84 -8.07 -13.19
CA ASN A 87 -0.58 -8.42 -13.14
C ASN A 87 -1.02 -8.81 -11.72
N ARG A 88 -0.18 -9.58 -11.01
CA ARG A 88 -0.49 -9.96 -9.62
C ARG A 88 -0.50 -8.74 -8.70
N LEU A 89 0.37 -7.77 -8.91
CA LEU A 89 0.36 -6.53 -8.13
C LEU A 89 -0.93 -5.73 -8.37
N VAL A 90 -1.40 -5.62 -9.61
CA VAL A 90 -2.66 -4.94 -9.95
C VAL A 90 -3.87 -5.63 -9.29
N GLU A 91 -3.84 -6.96 -9.16
CA GLU A 91 -4.85 -7.67 -8.38
C GLU A 91 -4.80 -7.31 -6.88
N LEU A 92 -3.59 -7.25 -6.30
CA LEU A 92 -3.38 -6.91 -4.89
C LEU A 92 -3.73 -5.45 -4.58
N GLU A 93 -3.52 -4.54 -5.53
CA GLU A 93 -3.90 -3.13 -5.42
C GLU A 93 -5.38 -2.99 -5.04
N ARG A 94 -6.25 -3.81 -5.67
CA ARG A 94 -7.69 -3.83 -5.37
C ARG A 94 -7.99 -4.25 -3.94
N GLU A 95 -7.22 -5.19 -3.38
CA GLU A 95 -7.39 -5.65 -2.01
C GLU A 95 -6.96 -4.59 -0.99
N VAL A 96 -5.99 -3.72 -1.35
CA VAL A 96 -5.48 -2.68 -0.45
C VAL A 96 -6.11 -1.31 -0.63
N ALA A 97 -6.97 -1.09 -1.63
CA ALA A 97 -7.56 0.22 -1.91
C ALA A 97 -8.28 0.85 -0.70
N ILE A 98 -9.11 0.06 0.00
CA ILE A 98 -9.82 0.49 1.21
C ILE A 98 -8.85 0.78 2.37
N PRO A 99 -7.99 -0.18 2.80
CA PRO A 99 -7.05 0.10 3.89
C PRO A 99 -6.08 1.24 3.55
N LEU A 100 -5.64 1.39 2.30
CA LEU A 100 -4.80 2.51 1.87
C LEU A 100 -5.50 3.86 2.05
N THR A 101 -6.76 3.97 1.61
CA THR A 101 -7.54 5.20 1.76
C THR A 101 -7.71 5.57 3.24
N LEU A 102 -8.01 4.59 4.09
CA LEU A 102 -8.14 4.79 5.52
C LEU A 102 -6.81 5.16 6.17
N PHE A 103 -5.72 4.52 5.77
CA PHE A 103 -4.37 4.80 6.24
C PHE A 103 -3.95 6.24 5.93
N ILE A 104 -4.13 6.68 4.68
CA ILE A 104 -3.85 8.07 4.29
C ILE A 104 -4.67 9.02 5.15
N LYS A 105 -5.98 8.78 5.27
CA LYS A 105 -6.89 9.68 5.98
C LYS A 105 -6.70 9.73 7.49
N LYS A 106 -6.30 8.62 8.12
CA LYS A 106 -6.25 8.48 9.58
C LYS A 106 -4.86 8.54 10.17
N VAL A 107 -3.84 8.19 9.39
CA VAL A 107 -2.45 8.10 9.85
C VAL A 107 -1.58 9.17 9.22
N LEU A 108 -1.66 9.36 7.90
CA LEU A 108 -0.77 10.29 7.20
C LEU A 108 -1.26 11.75 7.19
N LEU A 109 -2.58 11.98 7.22
CA LEU A 109 -3.10 13.35 7.34
C LEU A 109 -2.76 13.92 8.71
N GLY A 110 -2.04 15.03 8.72
CA GLY A 110 -1.76 15.82 9.92
C GLY A 110 -3.05 16.39 10.55
N LYS A 111 -2.91 16.96 11.74
CA LYS A 111 -4.02 17.66 12.39
C LYS A 111 -4.48 18.82 11.50
N CYS A 112 -5.75 18.80 11.11
CA CYS A 112 -6.35 19.93 10.42
C CYS A 112 -6.40 21.12 11.38
N THR A 113 -5.66 22.19 11.04
CA THR A 113 -5.63 23.45 11.81
C THR A 113 -6.67 24.45 11.32
N GLY A 114 -7.59 24.04 10.43
CA GLY A 114 -8.55 24.91 9.76
C GLY A 114 -8.08 25.44 8.40
N ILE A 115 -6.84 25.12 7.99
CA ILE A 115 -6.27 25.51 6.71
C ILE A 115 -5.88 24.23 5.95
N SER A 116 -6.21 24.15 4.67
CA SER A 116 -5.84 23.04 3.79
C SER A 116 -5.39 23.59 2.44
N PHE A 117 -4.22 23.14 1.99
CA PHE A 117 -3.69 23.48 0.68
C PHE A 117 -4.04 22.36 -0.30
N VAL A 118 -4.58 22.74 -1.45
CA VAL A 118 -4.84 21.85 -2.58
C VAL A 118 -4.01 22.39 -3.73
N ASP A 119 -3.06 21.60 -4.20
CA ASP A 119 -2.23 21.94 -5.36
C ASP A 119 -2.66 21.09 -6.57
N SER A 120 -2.58 21.65 -7.77
CA SER A 120 -2.85 20.92 -9.01
C SER A 120 -1.57 20.24 -9.48
N THR A 121 -1.43 18.94 -9.21
CA THR A 121 -0.37 18.08 -9.75
C THR A 121 -0.71 17.51 -11.11
#